data_AF-A0A954VQU2-F1
#
_entry.id   AF-A0A954VQU2-F1
#
_cell.length_a   1.000
_cell.length_b   1.000
_cell.length_c   1.000
_cell.angle_alpha   90.00
_cell.angle_beta   90.00
_cell.angle_gamma   90.00
#
_symmetry.space_group_name_H-M   'P 1'
#
loop_
_entity.id
_entity.type
_entity.pdbx_description
1 polymer ?
#
loop_
_entity_poly.entity_id
_entity_poly.type
_entity_poly.pdbx_seq_one_letter_code
_entity_poly.pdbx_strand_id
1 'polypeptide(L)'
;MHRLEHCTSSGSGTGDLSVSPAVQQGELGLCTSNQVDRMENALPGVYGATKFRPAEFVRLLNDTPIGNVISDRQLYRHRQKSTKLRDDGKFICLFKYCAWLILERQRIRMPRKRRSVDGREVPSLNELRQILARQNYRCALTGEILTHNNFDLDHIVPIAEGGDFSAANCQLVTADVNRAKNTMREDAFIAMCERVAAYRSIGRD
;
A
#
# COMPACT_ATOMS: atom_id res chain seq x y z
N MET A 1 11.71 65.69 -47.00
CA MET A 1 12.95 66.05 -47.71
C MET A 1 14.10 65.99 -46.71
N HIS A 2 15.18 65.27 -47.06
CA HIS A 2 16.45 65.04 -46.31
C HIS A 2 16.32 64.29 -44.98
N ARG A 3 16.86 63.09 -44.72
CA ARG A 3 18.01 62.26 -45.19
C ARG A 3 19.38 62.93 -45.15
N LEU A 4 20.25 62.39 -44.28
CA LEU A 4 21.72 62.17 -44.29
C LEU A 4 22.08 61.80 -42.82
N GLU A 5 22.46 60.60 -42.36
CA GLU A 5 23.50 59.61 -42.75
C GLU A 5 24.90 60.28 -42.86
N HIS A 6 26.02 59.88 -42.24
CA HIS A 6 26.55 58.61 -41.67
C HIS A 6 27.79 58.89 -40.76
N CYS A 7 28.23 57.88 -39.99
CA CYS A 7 29.62 57.33 -39.91
C CYS A 7 29.88 56.68 -38.52
N THR A 8 29.82 55.35 -38.31
CA THR A 8 30.67 54.20 -38.71
C THR A 8 31.93 53.96 -37.88
N SER A 9 31.95 52.84 -37.12
CA SER A 9 32.99 51.78 -37.10
C SER A 9 32.70 50.82 -35.92
N SER A 10 32.22 49.58 -36.06
CA SER A 10 32.79 48.35 -36.65
C SER A 10 33.86 47.65 -35.80
N GLY A 11 33.60 46.38 -35.45
CA GLY A 11 34.59 45.39 -34.99
C GLY A 11 34.13 44.57 -33.77
N SER A 12 33.30 43.53 -33.93
CA SER A 12 33.66 42.12 -34.25
C SER A 12 34.03 41.28 -33.02
N GLY A 13 33.12 40.41 -32.59
CA GLY A 13 33.35 39.39 -31.57
C GLY A 13 32.33 38.26 -31.71
N THR A 14 32.74 37.22 -32.40
CA THR A 14 32.05 35.96 -32.71
C THR A 14 31.53 35.26 -31.46
N GLY A 15 30.24 34.91 -31.44
CA GLY A 15 29.62 34.05 -30.43
C GLY A 15 28.76 33.01 -31.11
N ASP A 16 29.38 31.86 -31.34
CA ASP A 16 28.84 30.70 -32.05
C ASP A 16 27.65 30.08 -31.31
N LEU A 17 26.71 29.56 -32.09
CA LEU A 17 25.55 28.81 -31.63
C LEU A 17 26.01 27.44 -31.12
N SER A 18 25.85 27.17 -29.82
CA SER A 18 25.91 25.80 -29.31
C SER A 18 24.79 25.51 -28.31
N VAL A 19 23.69 25.00 -28.86
CA VAL A 19 22.86 23.89 -28.38
C VAL A 19 22.75 23.74 -26.85
N SER A 20 21.60 24.16 -26.31
CA SER A 20 21.14 23.74 -24.98
C SER A 20 21.00 22.21 -24.94
N PRO A 21 21.62 21.50 -23.98
CA PRO A 21 21.33 20.09 -23.81
C PRO A 21 19.94 19.98 -23.20
N ALA A 22 19.10 19.22 -23.90
CA ALA A 22 17.72 18.94 -23.58
C ALA A 22 17.58 18.53 -22.11
N VAL A 23 16.68 19.23 -21.41
CA VAL A 23 16.11 18.79 -20.14
C VAL A 23 15.34 17.50 -20.44
N GLN A 24 16.00 16.35 -20.25
CA GLN A 24 15.28 15.08 -20.15
C GLN A 24 14.48 15.13 -18.86
N GLN A 25 13.23 15.55 -18.99
CA GLN A 25 12.19 15.39 -17.98
C GLN A 25 12.00 13.90 -17.77
N GLY A 26 12.69 13.35 -16.77
CA GLY A 26 12.37 12.04 -16.23
C GLY A 26 10.95 12.09 -15.66
N GLU A 27 10.09 11.25 -16.20
CA GLU A 27 8.71 11.06 -15.76
C GLU A 27 8.70 10.77 -14.24
N LEU A 28 7.92 11.59 -13.51
CA LEU A 28 7.77 11.58 -12.05
C LEU A 28 9.05 12.02 -11.31
N GLY A 29 9.08 13.27 -10.84
CA GLY A 29 10.18 13.92 -10.11
C GLY A 29 10.61 13.25 -8.79
N LEU A 30 11.04 11.99 -8.87
CA LEU A 30 11.64 11.22 -7.80
C LEU A 30 13.15 11.44 -7.87
N CYS A 31 13.67 12.16 -6.87
CA CYS A 31 15.10 12.42 -6.76
C CYS A 31 15.86 11.11 -6.56
N THR A 32 16.70 10.75 -7.53
CA THR A 32 17.68 9.65 -7.38
C THR A 32 18.75 10.03 -6.35
N SER A 33 19.46 9.07 -5.77
CA SER A 33 20.53 9.34 -4.79
C SER A 33 21.54 10.39 -5.28
N ASN A 34 21.88 10.36 -6.57
CA ASN A 34 22.79 11.32 -7.20
C ASN A 34 22.20 12.74 -7.36
N GLN A 35 20.87 12.88 -7.34
CA GLN A 35 20.21 14.20 -7.32
C GLN A 35 20.17 14.80 -5.92
N VAL A 36 20.08 13.97 -4.85
CA VAL A 36 20.10 14.45 -3.47
C VAL A 36 21.44 15.14 -3.15
N ASP A 37 22.55 14.52 -3.55
CA ASP A 37 23.91 15.08 -3.33
C ASP A 37 24.13 16.37 -4.15
N ARG A 38 23.55 16.46 -5.35
CA ARG A 38 23.61 17.67 -6.18
C ARG A 38 22.76 18.81 -5.61
N MET A 39 21.59 18.52 -5.03
CA MET A 39 20.75 19.52 -4.38
C MET A 39 21.36 20.02 -3.06
N GLU A 40 21.99 19.13 -2.28
CA GLU A 40 22.70 19.50 -1.04
C GLU A 40 23.83 20.51 -1.32
N ASN A 41 24.48 20.40 -2.48
CA ASN A 41 25.54 21.33 -2.90
C ASN A 41 25.05 22.57 -3.66
N ALA A 42 23.87 22.52 -4.30
CA ALA A 42 23.34 23.62 -5.12
C ALA A 42 22.52 24.66 -4.33
N LEU A 43 21.99 24.32 -3.15
CA LEU A 43 21.19 25.23 -2.31
C LEU A 43 21.67 25.22 -0.84
N PRO A 44 22.89 25.70 -0.55
CA PRO A 44 23.49 25.66 0.78
C PRO A 44 22.65 26.36 1.87
N GLY A 45 21.80 27.33 1.50
CA GLY A 45 20.94 28.06 2.43
C GLY A 45 19.68 27.30 2.89
N VAL A 46 19.11 26.43 2.05
CA VAL A 46 17.83 25.76 2.35
C VAL A 46 18.06 24.50 3.19
N TYR A 47 19.15 23.76 2.95
CA TYR A 47 19.50 22.57 3.72
C TYR A 47 20.09 22.90 5.09
N GLY A 48 20.72 24.07 5.27
CA GLY A 48 21.14 24.54 6.61
C GLY A 48 19.96 24.76 7.56
N ALA A 49 18.83 25.27 7.04
CA ALA A 49 17.64 25.60 7.82
C ALA A 49 16.84 24.37 8.32
N THR A 50 17.18 23.17 7.88
CA THR A 50 16.46 21.93 8.21
C THR A 50 17.27 20.94 9.03
N LYS A 51 18.52 21.31 9.40
CA LYS A 51 19.43 20.55 10.25
C LYS A 51 19.35 21.07 11.68
N PHE A 52 18.93 20.23 12.62
CA PHE A 52 18.73 20.59 14.02
C PHE A 52 19.60 19.76 14.96
N ARG A 53 20.04 20.35 16.08
CA ARG A 53 20.58 19.53 17.18
C ARG A 53 19.46 18.65 17.76
N PRO A 54 19.76 17.47 18.34
CA PRO A 54 18.72 16.59 18.87
C PRO A 54 17.75 17.28 19.84
N ALA A 55 18.25 18.12 20.75
CA ALA A 55 17.40 18.85 21.69
C ALA A 55 16.52 19.91 20.99
N GLU A 56 17.05 20.62 19.99
CA GLU A 56 16.29 21.57 19.19
C GLU A 56 15.21 20.87 18.36
N PHE A 57 15.51 19.67 17.87
CA PHE A 57 14.57 18.85 17.11
C PHE A 57 13.40 18.38 17.97
N VAL A 58 13.67 17.92 19.20
CA VAL A 58 12.61 17.58 20.17
C VAL A 58 11.76 18.80 20.49
N ARG A 59 12.39 19.96 20.74
CA ARG A 59 11.67 21.21 20.98
C ARG A 59 10.79 21.59 19.80
N LEU A 60 11.32 21.58 18.59
CA LEU A 60 10.59 21.89 17.35
C LEU A 60 9.36 21.01 17.17
N LEU A 61 9.51 19.69 17.32
CA LEU A 61 8.40 18.76 17.15
C LEU A 61 7.35 18.86 18.25
N ASN A 62 7.74 19.26 19.46
CA ASN A 62 6.84 19.44 20.59
C ASN A 62 6.25 20.86 20.67
N ASP A 63 6.74 21.81 19.87
CA ASP A 63 6.18 23.17 19.76
C ASP A 63 4.91 23.16 18.89
N THR A 64 4.00 22.24 19.22
CA THR A 64 2.77 22.00 18.49
C THR A 64 1.58 22.05 19.45
N PRO A 65 0.40 22.53 18.99
CA PRO A 65 -0.81 22.56 19.82
C PRO A 65 -1.29 21.18 20.30
N ILE A 66 -0.79 20.10 19.71
CA ILE A 66 -1.15 18.70 20.02
C ILE A 66 -0.34 18.12 21.18
N GLY A 67 0.58 18.90 21.77
CA GLY A 67 1.36 18.51 22.95
C GLY A 67 2.64 17.76 22.61
N ASN A 68 3.07 16.86 23.51
CA ASN A 68 4.33 16.13 23.36
C ASN A 68 4.24 15.08 22.25
N VAL A 69 4.86 15.36 21.10
CA VAL A 69 4.97 14.48 19.95
C VAL A 69 6.09 13.45 20.14
N ILE A 70 7.20 13.86 20.77
CA ILE A 70 8.36 12.99 20.97
C ILE A 70 9.17 13.36 22.22
N SER A 71 9.70 12.34 22.89
CA SER A 71 10.70 12.48 23.97
C SER A 71 12.14 12.32 23.48
N ASP A 72 13.11 12.88 24.20
CA ASP A 72 14.54 12.67 23.95
C ASP A 72 14.93 11.19 23.88
N ARG A 73 14.32 10.36 24.75
CA ARG A 73 14.57 8.92 24.78
C ARG A 73 14.04 8.22 23.53
N GLN A 74 12.89 8.64 23.01
CA GLN A 74 12.34 8.11 21.76
C GLN A 74 13.22 8.54 20.58
N LEU A 75 13.62 9.81 20.52
CA LEU A 75 14.52 10.31 19.47
C LEU A 75 15.86 9.57 19.48
N TYR A 76 16.45 9.35 20.66
CA TYR A 76 17.67 8.54 20.81
C TYR A 76 17.49 7.13 20.20
N ARG A 77 16.40 6.44 20.54
CA ARG A 77 16.09 5.11 19.97
C ARG A 77 15.94 5.14 18.45
N HIS A 78 15.27 6.15 17.89
CA HIS A 78 15.11 6.29 16.44
C HIS A 78 16.45 6.48 15.73
N ARG A 79 17.35 7.28 16.31
CA ARG A 79 18.71 7.47 15.79
C ARG A 79 19.55 6.20 15.85
N GLN A 80 19.39 5.37 16.88
CA GLN A 80 20.07 4.07 16.95
C GLN A 80 19.55 3.07 15.90
N LYS A 81 18.27 3.16 15.54
CA LYS A 81 17.63 2.28 14.54
C LYS A 81 17.98 2.63 13.09
N SER A 82 18.40 3.85 12.80
CA SER A 82 18.62 4.32 11.44
C SER A 82 19.99 4.95 11.26
N THR A 83 20.88 4.23 10.59
CA THR A 83 22.18 4.75 10.16
C THR A 83 22.04 5.92 9.18
N LYS A 84 20.93 5.99 8.43
CA LYS A 84 20.63 7.08 7.47
C LYS A 84 20.20 8.40 8.12
N LEU A 85 19.89 8.40 9.43
CA LEU A 85 19.65 9.62 10.21
C LEU A 85 20.94 10.18 10.84
N ARG A 86 22.07 9.52 10.60
CA ARG A 86 23.38 9.84 11.15
C ARG A 86 24.24 10.42 10.04
N ASP A 87 23.99 11.68 9.67
CA ASP A 87 24.89 12.39 8.75
C ASP A 87 26.26 12.55 9.44
N ASP A 88 26.35 13.30 10.54
CA ASP A 88 27.60 13.52 11.31
C ASP A 88 27.47 13.15 12.81
N GLY A 89 26.36 12.55 13.20
CA GLY A 89 26.03 12.27 14.61
C GLY A 89 25.69 13.49 15.48
N LYS A 90 25.91 14.71 14.98
CA LYS A 90 25.65 15.99 15.67
C LYS A 90 24.28 16.60 15.35
N PHE A 91 23.79 16.40 14.13
CA PHE A 91 22.56 17.02 13.63
C PHE A 91 21.58 15.99 13.08
N ILE A 92 20.30 16.39 13.00
CA ILE A 92 19.20 15.61 12.43
C ILE A 92 18.52 16.48 11.38
N CYS A 93 18.40 15.98 10.16
CA CYS A 93 17.64 16.63 9.10
C CYS A 93 16.15 16.25 9.22
N LEU A 94 15.26 17.24 9.28
CA LEU A 94 13.80 17.03 9.39
C LEU A 94 13.26 16.17 8.25
N PHE A 95 13.64 16.46 7.01
CA PHE A 95 13.16 15.70 5.85
C PHE A 95 13.65 14.25 5.84
N LYS A 96 14.93 14.01 6.18
CA LYS A 96 15.47 12.64 6.34
C LYS A 96 14.73 11.89 7.44
N TYR A 97 14.40 12.57 8.54
CA TYR A 97 13.62 12.00 9.65
C TYR A 97 12.19 11.65 9.25
N CYS A 98 11.47 12.56 8.58
CA CYS A 98 10.11 12.31 8.09
C CYS A 98 10.09 11.15 7.07
N ALA A 99 11.02 11.15 6.11
CA ALA A 99 11.16 10.06 5.14
C ALA A 99 11.41 8.72 5.84
N TRP A 100 12.31 8.68 6.83
CA TRP A 100 12.56 7.48 7.62
C TRP A 100 11.30 7.01 8.38
N LEU A 101 10.55 7.92 9.01
CA LEU A 101 9.31 7.56 9.72
C LEU A 101 8.26 6.93 8.79
N ILE A 102 8.11 7.46 7.57
CA ILE A 102 7.19 6.91 6.58
C ILE A 102 7.60 5.48 6.20
N LEU A 103 8.89 5.27 5.92
CA LEU A 103 9.42 3.95 5.60
C LEU A 103 9.30 2.98 6.77
N GLU A 104 9.60 3.42 8.00
CA GLU A 104 9.48 2.59 9.20
C GLU A 104 8.02 2.18 9.46
N ARG A 105 7.07 3.09 9.23
CA ARG A 105 5.64 2.76 9.30
C ARG A 105 5.22 1.74 8.25
N GLN A 106 5.77 1.83 7.03
CA GLN A 106 5.55 0.84 5.98
C GLN A 106 6.16 -0.53 6.34
N ARG A 107 7.32 -0.56 7.02
CA ARG A 107 7.93 -1.80 7.52
C ARG A 107 7.06 -2.48 8.58
N ILE A 108 6.47 -1.72 9.51
CA ILE A 108 5.50 -2.24 10.48
C ILE A 108 4.25 -2.79 9.77
N ARG A 109 3.91 -2.26 8.60
CA ARG A 109 2.81 -2.71 7.74
C ARG A 109 3.20 -3.82 6.75
N MET A 110 4.44 -4.31 6.76
CA MET A 110 4.81 -5.47 5.93
C MET A 110 3.84 -6.62 6.20
N PRO A 111 3.37 -7.32 5.16
CA PRO A 111 2.36 -8.35 5.33
C PRO A 111 2.90 -9.40 6.29
N ARG A 112 2.20 -9.55 7.43
CA ARG A 112 2.42 -10.71 8.30
C ARG A 112 2.32 -11.96 7.43
N LYS A 113 3.25 -12.92 7.62
CA LYS A 113 3.21 -14.22 6.93
C LYS A 113 1.76 -14.73 6.94
N ARG A 114 1.25 -15.10 5.77
CA ARG A 114 -0.13 -15.59 5.64
C ARG A 114 -0.32 -16.76 6.60
N ARG A 115 -1.50 -16.81 7.22
CA ARG A 115 -1.88 -17.97 8.03
C ARG A 115 -1.99 -19.16 7.09
N SER A 116 -1.38 -20.27 7.49
CA SER A 116 -1.45 -21.53 6.75
C SER A 116 -1.97 -22.62 7.66
N VAL A 117 -2.88 -23.45 7.15
CA VAL A 117 -3.36 -24.68 7.80
C VAL A 117 -2.93 -25.84 6.93
N ASP A 118 -2.23 -26.82 7.52
CA ASP A 118 -1.69 -27.99 6.81
C ASP A 118 -0.87 -27.65 5.55
N GLY A 119 -0.11 -26.55 5.61
CA GLY A 119 0.72 -26.06 4.51
C GLY A 119 -0.04 -25.31 3.41
N ARG A 120 -1.36 -25.13 3.54
CA ARG A 120 -2.20 -24.40 2.57
C ARG A 120 -2.48 -22.99 3.08
N GLU A 121 -2.36 -21.99 2.21
CA GLU A 121 -2.65 -20.60 2.57
C GLU A 121 -4.14 -20.38 2.76
N VAL A 122 -4.53 -19.82 3.90
CA VAL A 122 -5.94 -19.49 4.19
C VAL A 122 -6.28 -18.10 3.62
N PRO A 123 -7.52 -17.87 3.13
CA PRO A 123 -7.90 -16.58 2.58
C PRO A 123 -7.75 -15.47 3.63
N SER A 124 -7.19 -14.36 3.20
CA SER A 124 -7.09 -13.13 3.95
C SER A 124 -8.45 -12.43 4.09
N LEU A 125 -8.57 -11.50 5.04
CA LEU A 125 -9.78 -10.70 5.20
C LEU A 125 -10.15 -9.90 3.94
N ASN A 126 -9.16 -9.50 3.13
CA ASN A 126 -9.41 -8.79 1.89
C ASN A 126 -9.96 -9.72 0.81
N GLU A 127 -9.47 -10.96 0.72
CA GLU A 127 -10.02 -11.98 -0.20
C GLU A 127 -11.44 -12.37 0.21
N LEU A 128 -11.71 -12.55 1.51
CA LEU A 128 -13.08 -12.78 2.00
C LEU A 128 -14.04 -11.63 1.66
N ARG A 129 -13.57 -10.37 1.78
CA ARG A 129 -14.37 -9.21 1.32
C ARG A 129 -14.63 -9.23 -0.18
N GLN A 130 -13.67 -9.64 -0.99
CA GLN A 130 -13.86 -9.77 -2.44
C GLN A 130 -14.84 -10.90 -2.79
N ILE A 131 -14.83 -12.00 -2.04
CA ILE A 131 -15.81 -13.09 -2.18
C ILE A 131 -17.21 -12.57 -1.82
N LEU A 132 -17.39 -11.92 -0.66
CA LEU A 132 -18.66 -11.30 -0.26
C LEU A 132 -19.20 -10.34 -1.31
N ALA A 133 -18.35 -9.45 -1.83
CA ALA A 133 -18.75 -8.48 -2.84
C ALA A 133 -19.19 -9.16 -4.14
N ARG A 134 -18.45 -10.20 -4.60
CA ARG A 134 -18.83 -11.00 -5.78
C ARG A 134 -20.15 -11.73 -5.60
N GLN A 135 -20.45 -12.19 -4.38
CA GLN A 135 -21.71 -12.85 -4.04
C GLN A 135 -22.85 -11.87 -3.70
N ASN A 136 -22.66 -10.57 -3.87
CA ASN A 136 -23.63 -9.54 -3.49
C ASN A 136 -24.11 -9.66 -2.03
N TYR A 137 -23.23 -10.05 -1.12
CA TYR A 137 -23.53 -10.26 0.30
C TYR A 137 -24.63 -11.31 0.54
N ARG A 138 -24.73 -12.30 -0.35
CA ARG A 138 -25.69 -13.40 -0.27
C ARG A 138 -24.99 -14.75 -0.21
N CYS A 139 -25.65 -15.72 0.41
CA CYS A 139 -25.23 -17.11 0.40
C CYS A 139 -25.14 -17.62 -1.04
N ALA A 140 -24.03 -18.26 -1.41
CA ALA A 140 -23.85 -18.81 -2.75
C ALA A 140 -24.92 -19.86 -3.11
N LEU A 141 -25.36 -20.66 -2.13
CA LEU A 141 -26.25 -21.79 -2.37
C LEU A 141 -27.74 -21.44 -2.21
N THR A 142 -28.09 -20.59 -1.24
CA THR A 142 -29.51 -20.27 -0.94
C THR A 142 -29.94 -18.87 -1.36
N GLY A 143 -29.01 -17.96 -1.63
CA GLY A 143 -29.32 -16.56 -1.93
C GLY A 143 -29.76 -15.72 -0.72
N GLU A 144 -29.79 -16.31 0.48
CA GLU A 144 -30.09 -15.62 1.74
C GLU A 144 -29.07 -14.52 2.03
N ILE A 145 -29.49 -13.45 2.72
CA ILE A 145 -28.61 -12.34 3.07
C ILE A 145 -27.63 -12.81 4.15
N LEU A 146 -26.33 -12.62 3.91
CA LEU A 146 -25.30 -12.93 4.88
C LEU A 146 -25.13 -11.78 5.87
N THR A 147 -25.22 -12.10 7.16
CA THR A 147 -24.93 -11.20 8.28
C THR A 147 -23.67 -11.64 8.98
N HIS A 148 -23.05 -10.75 9.74
CA HIS A 148 -21.80 -11.01 10.49
C HIS A 148 -21.81 -12.24 11.41
N ASN A 149 -22.99 -12.78 11.74
CA ASN A 149 -23.21 -13.92 12.62
C ASN A 149 -23.80 -15.15 11.91
N ASN A 150 -24.06 -15.10 10.60
CA ASN A 150 -24.73 -16.17 9.85
C ASN A 150 -23.98 -16.53 8.55
N PHE A 151 -22.64 -16.50 8.56
CA PHE A 151 -21.88 -16.97 7.42
C PHE A 151 -20.71 -17.84 7.87
N ASP A 152 -20.42 -18.85 7.06
CA ASP A 152 -19.23 -19.70 7.14
C ASP A 152 -18.53 -19.75 5.78
N LEU A 153 -17.22 -20.02 5.81
CA LEU A 153 -16.41 -20.27 4.62
C LEU A 153 -16.53 -21.74 4.21
N ASP A 154 -16.98 -21.97 2.98
CA ASP A 154 -17.17 -23.27 2.38
C ASP A 154 -16.30 -23.44 1.13
N HIS A 155 -15.99 -24.70 0.80
CA HIS A 155 -15.20 -25.09 -0.36
C HIS A 155 -16.08 -25.84 -1.35
N ILE A 156 -16.26 -25.32 -2.58
CA ILE A 156 -17.06 -25.97 -3.64
C ILE A 156 -16.65 -27.44 -3.80
N VAL A 157 -15.33 -27.67 -3.90
CA VAL A 157 -14.70 -28.98 -3.78
C VAL A 157 -14.10 -29.14 -2.37
N PRO A 158 -14.47 -30.19 -1.61
CA PRO A 158 -13.93 -30.43 -0.28
C PRO A 158 -12.40 -30.61 -0.26
N ILE A 159 -11.78 -30.23 0.85
CA ILE A 159 -10.33 -30.39 1.11
C ILE A 159 -9.85 -31.85 0.93
N ALA A 160 -10.69 -32.80 1.34
CA ALA A 160 -10.40 -34.24 1.27
C ALA A 160 -10.28 -34.75 -0.18
N GLU A 161 -10.94 -34.08 -1.13
CA GLU A 161 -10.93 -34.43 -2.55
C GLU A 161 -9.96 -33.57 -3.36
N GLY A 162 -9.05 -32.85 -2.68
CA GLY A 162 -8.05 -31.99 -3.33
C GLY A 162 -8.48 -30.55 -3.49
N GLY A 163 -9.61 -30.14 -2.89
CA GLY A 163 -10.00 -28.74 -2.81
C GLY A 163 -8.95 -27.88 -2.08
N ASP A 164 -8.80 -26.64 -2.56
CA ASP A 164 -7.89 -25.65 -1.98
C ASP A 164 -8.65 -24.44 -1.43
N PHE A 165 -7.91 -23.53 -0.80
CA PHE A 165 -8.42 -22.27 -0.27
C PHE A 165 -8.38 -21.14 -1.32
N SER A 166 -8.37 -21.47 -2.61
CA SER A 166 -8.33 -20.45 -3.65
C SER A 166 -9.64 -19.66 -3.68
N ALA A 167 -9.57 -18.41 -4.14
CA ALA A 167 -10.74 -17.56 -4.28
C ALA A 167 -11.75 -18.03 -5.35
N ALA A 168 -11.42 -19.11 -6.07
CA ALA A 168 -12.28 -19.79 -7.04
C ALA A 168 -13.00 -21.00 -6.41
N ASN A 169 -12.36 -21.70 -5.47
CA ASN A 169 -12.97 -22.82 -4.76
C ASN A 169 -13.72 -22.38 -3.48
N CYS A 170 -13.33 -21.25 -2.88
CA CYS A 170 -13.96 -20.73 -1.67
C CYS A 170 -15.22 -19.90 -1.98
N GLN A 171 -16.26 -20.13 -1.19
CA GLN A 171 -17.50 -19.38 -1.19
C GLN A 171 -18.02 -19.16 0.23
N LEU A 172 -18.84 -18.14 0.44
CA LEU A 172 -19.51 -17.93 1.72
C LEU A 172 -20.96 -18.39 1.65
N VAL A 173 -21.35 -19.18 2.63
CA VAL A 173 -22.68 -19.79 2.76
C VAL A 173 -23.18 -19.61 4.19
N THR A 174 -24.47 -19.82 4.44
CA THR A 174 -24.99 -19.83 5.82
C THR A 174 -24.48 -21.05 6.59
N ALA A 175 -24.34 -20.91 7.91
CA ALA A 175 -23.77 -21.97 8.76
C ALA A 175 -24.60 -23.27 8.70
N ASP A 176 -25.91 -23.14 8.57
CA ASP A 176 -26.82 -24.29 8.45
C ASP A 176 -26.61 -25.06 7.15
N VAL A 177 -26.42 -24.34 6.03
CA VAL A 177 -26.18 -24.94 4.71
C VAL A 177 -24.79 -25.57 4.66
N ASN A 178 -23.76 -24.91 5.20
CA ASN A 178 -22.42 -25.47 5.32
C ASN A 178 -22.43 -26.81 6.07
N ARG A 179 -23.17 -26.85 7.19
CA ARG A 179 -23.34 -28.05 8.00
C ARG A 179 -24.11 -29.14 7.26
N ALA A 180 -25.13 -28.78 6.48
CA ALA A 180 -25.90 -29.72 5.67
C ALA A 180 -25.07 -30.34 4.53
N LYS A 181 -24.25 -29.52 3.85
CA LYS A 181 -23.33 -29.97 2.79
C LYS A 181 -22.22 -30.86 3.36
N ASN A 182 -21.66 -30.51 4.52
CA ASN A 182 -20.61 -31.28 5.17
C ASN A 182 -19.42 -31.55 4.22
N THR A 183 -19.07 -32.81 3.95
CA THR A 183 -17.95 -33.20 3.09
C THR A 183 -18.34 -33.49 1.65
N MET A 184 -19.58 -33.22 1.23
CA MET A 184 -19.99 -33.50 -0.14
C MET A 184 -19.62 -32.35 -1.09
N ARG A 185 -19.36 -32.68 -2.36
CA ARG A 185 -19.20 -31.67 -3.41
C ARG A 185 -20.49 -30.92 -3.64
N GLU A 186 -20.38 -29.68 -4.10
CA GLU A 186 -21.54 -28.82 -4.34
C GLU A 186 -22.54 -29.40 -5.35
N ASP A 187 -22.05 -29.96 -6.45
CA ASP A 187 -22.90 -30.59 -7.48
C ASP A 187 -23.72 -31.76 -6.92
N ALA A 188 -23.09 -32.60 -6.10
CA ALA A 188 -23.75 -33.70 -5.41
C ALA A 188 -24.79 -33.21 -4.39
N PHE A 189 -24.49 -32.11 -3.68
CA PHE A 189 -25.43 -31.49 -2.74
C PHE A 189 -26.68 -30.96 -3.45
N ILE A 190 -26.49 -30.20 -4.54
CA ILE A 190 -27.58 -29.64 -5.33
C ILE A 190 -28.46 -30.76 -5.90
N ALA A 191 -27.86 -31.77 -6.52
CA ALA A 191 -28.59 -32.92 -7.07
C ALA A 191 -29.34 -33.72 -5.99
N MET A 192 -28.81 -33.77 -4.76
CA MET A 192 -29.54 -34.36 -3.62
C MET A 192 -30.76 -33.51 -3.25
N CYS A 193 -30.60 -32.20 -3.10
CA CYS A 193 -31.68 -31.28 -2.78
C CYS A 193 -32.79 -31.29 -3.84
N GLU A 194 -32.44 -31.31 -5.12
CA GLU A 194 -33.39 -31.40 -6.24
C GLU A 194 -34.21 -32.69 -6.19
N ARG A 195 -33.58 -33.84 -5.94
CA ARG A 195 -34.30 -35.12 -5.79
C ARG A 195 -35.28 -35.09 -4.61
N VAL A 196 -34.87 -34.53 -3.47
CA VAL A 196 -35.73 -34.40 -2.29
C VAL A 196 -36.92 -33.48 -2.59
N ALA A 197 -36.69 -32.33 -3.21
CA ALA A 197 -37.73 -31.38 -3.59
C ALA A 197 -38.72 -31.98 -4.60
N ALA A 198 -38.20 -32.66 -5.64
CA ALA A 198 -39.02 -33.33 -6.64
C ALA A 198 -39.95 -34.38 -6.00
N TYR A 199 -39.41 -35.25 -5.14
CA TYR A 199 -40.24 -36.25 -4.45
C TYR A 199 -41.33 -35.62 -3.57
N ARG A 200 -41.06 -34.49 -2.90
CA ARG A 200 -42.06 -33.77 -2.09
C ARG A 200 -43.13 -33.08 -2.94
N SER A 201 -42.79 -32.62 -4.14
CA SER A 201 -43.74 -31.97 -5.05
C SER A 201 -44.74 -32.92 -5.70
N ILE A 202 -44.42 -34.22 -5.79
CA ILE A 202 -45.28 -35.25 -6.43
C ILE A 202 -46.50 -35.61 -5.57
N GLY A 203 -46.58 -35.10 -4.33
CA GLY A 203 -47.73 -35.29 -3.45
C GLY A 203 -47.67 -36.64 -2.73
N ARG A 204 -47.68 -36.57 -1.39
CA ARG A 204 -48.19 -37.68 -0.58
C ARG A 204 -49.61 -37.27 -0.19
N ASP A 205 -50.59 -37.91 -0.79
CA ASP A 205 -51.86 -38.16 -0.13
C ASP A 205 -51.66 -39.22 0.96
#